data_AF-A0A0U3HBQ5-F1
#
_entry.id   AF-A0A0U3HBQ5-F1
#
_cell.length_a   1.000
_cell.length_b   1.000
_cell.length_c   1.000
_cell.angle_alpha   90.00
_cell.angle_beta   90.00
_cell.angle_gamma   90.00
#
_symmetry.space_group_name_H-M   'P 1'
#
loop_
_entity.id
_entity.type
_entity.pdbx_description
1 polymer ?
#
loop_
_entity_poly.entity_id
_entity_poly.type
_entity_poly.pdbx_seq_one_letter_code
_entity_poly.pdbx_strand_id
1 'polypeptide(L)'
;MSLGDRLSLLFENRDTVAHQIQEMIYLDKLYKKEDILREIQVYSTLLPCNGKLKATLYIHAYDFKDLDWVFDNLGGIYNEVYLKVGSKLIQGEPEGGREQGREFSTVQYLIFDLQGEKSTDMELQVLHKNYKYTVKLDKKLAEDLIKDAYEVCEQVIG
;
A
#
# COMPACT_ATOMS: atom_id res chain seq x y z
N MET A 1 9.41 -2.64 -1.37
CA MET A 1 10.19 -2.71 -2.64
C MET A 1 10.27 -1.33 -3.28
N SER A 2 11.35 -1.03 -4.00
CA SER A 2 11.48 0.25 -4.73
C SER A 2 10.86 0.16 -6.12
N LEU A 3 10.19 1.24 -6.54
CA LEU A 3 9.60 1.41 -7.85
C LEU A 3 10.30 2.56 -8.57
N GLY A 4 11.57 2.32 -8.91
CA GLY A 4 12.49 3.34 -9.38
C GLY A 4 13.08 4.14 -8.23
N ASP A 5 13.35 5.42 -8.48
CA ASP A 5 14.04 6.34 -7.56
C ASP A 5 13.07 7.18 -6.70
N ARG A 6 11.83 7.38 -7.15
CA ARG A 6 10.85 8.24 -6.46
C ARG A 6 9.81 7.52 -5.63
N LEU A 7 9.65 6.21 -5.82
CA LEU A 7 8.55 5.48 -5.21
C LEU A 7 9.06 4.22 -4.50
N SER A 8 8.43 3.87 -3.39
CA SER A 8 8.48 2.51 -2.85
C SER A 8 7.08 2.05 -2.47
N LEU A 9 6.87 0.74 -2.54
CA LEU A 9 5.61 0.13 -2.15
C LEU A 9 5.88 -1.01 -1.17
N LEU A 10 5.10 -1.06 -0.10
CA LEU A 10 5.08 -2.13 0.88
C LEU A 10 3.72 -2.81 0.80
N PHE A 11 3.69 -4.10 0.45
CA PHE A 11 2.48 -4.89 0.66
C PHE A 11 2.32 -5.17 2.14
N GLU A 12 1.13 -4.91 2.66
CA GLU A 12 0.83 -5.04 4.09
C GLU A 12 0.41 -6.47 4.41
N ASN A 13 0.87 -6.96 5.56
CA ASN A 13 0.50 -8.25 6.13
C ASN A 13 0.45 -8.15 7.67
N ARG A 14 0.21 -9.27 8.36
CA ARG A 14 0.11 -9.28 9.83
C ARG A 14 1.37 -8.74 10.51
N ASP A 15 2.55 -9.07 10.00
CA ASP A 15 3.82 -8.67 10.62
C ASP A 15 4.09 -7.18 10.40
N THR A 16 3.86 -6.66 9.20
CA THR A 16 4.05 -5.23 8.90
C THR A 16 3.08 -4.35 9.69
N VAL A 17 1.81 -4.76 9.78
CA VAL A 17 0.78 -4.07 10.56
C VAL A 17 1.12 -4.10 12.06
N ALA A 18 1.55 -5.26 12.59
CA ALA A 18 1.96 -5.37 13.98
C ALA A 18 3.15 -4.44 14.30
N HIS A 19 4.12 -4.33 13.39
CA HIS A 19 5.24 -3.41 13.54
C HIS A 19 4.78 -1.94 13.55
N GLN A 20 3.88 -1.54 12.64
CA GLN A 20 3.33 -0.17 12.62
C GLN A 20 2.60 0.17 13.91
N ILE A 21 1.77 -0.74 14.44
CA ILE A 21 1.08 -0.57 15.72
C ILE A 21 2.10 -0.37 16.86
N GLN A 22 3.14 -1.19 16.92
CA GLN A 22 4.17 -1.09 17.96
C GLN A 22 4.95 0.23 17.87
N GLU A 23 5.26 0.68 16.66
CA GLU A 23 5.94 1.94 16.41
C GLU A 23 5.10 3.12 16.88
N MET A 24 3.81 3.15 16.55
CA MET A 24 2.91 4.23 17.00
C MET A 24 2.74 4.25 18.52
N ILE A 25 2.53 3.10 19.14
CA ILE A 25 2.45 3.00 20.61
C ILE A 25 3.71 3.56 21.28
N TYR A 26 4.88 3.28 20.69
CA TYR A 26 6.16 3.77 21.21
C TYR A 26 6.33 5.28 21.02
N LEU A 27 6.11 5.79 19.80
CA LEU A 27 6.29 7.20 19.45
C LEU A 27 5.33 8.10 20.23
N ASP A 28 4.05 7.70 20.32
CA ASP A 28 3.00 8.46 20.99
C ASP A 28 2.92 8.19 22.49
N LYS A 29 3.78 7.29 23.01
CA LYS A 29 3.85 6.92 24.43
C LYS A 29 2.49 6.50 24.97
N LEU A 30 1.82 5.60 24.26
CA LEU A 30 0.50 5.11 24.62
C LEU A 30 0.62 4.07 25.73
N TYR A 31 0.03 4.35 26.89
CA TYR A 31 0.06 3.44 28.06
C TYR A 31 -1.32 2.91 28.45
N LYS A 32 -2.39 3.60 28.04
CA LYS A 32 -3.75 3.19 28.36
C LYS A 32 -4.20 2.12 27.38
N LYS A 33 -4.89 1.10 27.90
CA LYS A 33 -5.38 -0.02 27.11
C LYS A 33 -6.32 0.45 25.99
N GLU A 34 -7.14 1.45 26.25
CA GLU A 34 -8.13 1.97 25.31
C GLU A 34 -7.47 2.67 24.12
N ASP A 35 -6.39 3.41 24.36
CA ASP A 35 -5.63 4.09 23.31
C ASP A 35 -4.87 3.07 22.45
N ILE A 36 -4.26 2.05 23.08
CA ILE A 36 -3.59 0.94 22.37
C ILE A 36 -4.59 0.16 21.51
N LEU A 37 -5.78 -0.15 22.03
CA LEU A 37 -6.82 -0.86 21.27
C LEU A 37 -7.31 -0.03 20.08
N ARG A 38 -7.37 1.29 20.21
CA ARG A 38 -7.72 2.17 19.10
C ARG A 38 -6.69 2.10 17.98
N GLU A 39 -5.39 2.15 18.30
CA GLU A 39 -4.33 2.00 17.30
C GLU A 39 -4.41 0.64 16.61
N ILE A 40 -4.60 -0.44 17.38
CA ILE A 40 -4.80 -1.78 16.81
C ILE A 40 -5.96 -1.77 15.82
N GLN A 41 -7.10 -1.18 16.19
CA GLN A 41 -8.26 -1.12 15.30
C GLN A 41 -7.99 -0.32 14.02
N VAL A 42 -7.32 0.83 14.13
CA VAL A 42 -6.98 1.69 12.99
C VAL A 42 -6.09 0.95 12.01
N TYR A 43 -4.96 0.41 12.47
CA TYR A 43 -3.98 -0.23 11.59
C TYR A 43 -4.42 -1.60 11.09
N SER A 44 -5.29 -2.31 11.81
CA SER A 44 -5.85 -3.59 11.35
C SER A 44 -6.69 -3.46 10.07
N THR A 45 -7.11 -2.24 9.70
CA THR A 45 -7.78 -1.97 8.40
C THR A 45 -6.85 -2.17 7.19
N LEU A 46 -5.53 -2.15 7.42
CA LEU A 46 -4.50 -2.39 6.41
C LEU A 46 -4.23 -3.88 6.16
N LEU A 47 -4.89 -4.79 6.89
CA LEU A 47 -4.71 -6.21 6.64
C LEU A 47 -5.36 -6.62 5.31
N PRO A 48 -4.67 -7.45 4.49
CA PRO A 48 -5.26 -8.05 3.31
C PRO A 48 -6.36 -9.02 3.72
N CYS A 49 -7.42 -9.08 2.90
CA CYS A 49 -8.63 -9.84 3.22
C CYS A 49 -9.54 -9.97 1.99
N ASN A 50 -10.34 -11.03 1.91
CA ASN A 50 -11.39 -11.20 0.89
C ASN A 50 -10.89 -11.09 -0.56
N GLY A 51 -9.69 -11.59 -0.84
CA GLY A 51 -9.04 -11.50 -2.14
C GLY A 51 -8.47 -10.11 -2.47
N LYS A 52 -8.40 -9.20 -1.48
CA LYS A 52 -7.85 -7.86 -1.63
C LYS A 52 -6.51 -7.76 -0.92
N LEU A 53 -5.50 -7.35 -1.67
CA LEU A 53 -4.22 -6.93 -1.12
C LEU A 53 -4.30 -5.48 -0.68
N LYS A 54 -3.56 -5.17 0.37
CA LYS A 54 -3.35 -3.82 0.88
C LYS A 54 -1.87 -3.46 0.73
N ALA A 55 -1.60 -2.22 0.41
CA ALA A 55 -0.24 -1.74 0.31
C ALA A 55 -0.11 -0.28 0.72
N THR A 56 1.05 0.06 1.27
CA THR A 56 1.45 1.45 1.49
C THR A 56 2.42 1.88 0.39
N LEU A 57 2.02 2.86 -0.41
CA LEU A 57 2.86 3.56 -1.37
C LEU A 57 3.49 4.78 -0.70
N TYR A 58 4.81 4.87 -0.80
CA TYR A 58 5.60 6.01 -0.37
C TYR A 58 6.13 6.76 -1.59
N ILE A 59 5.95 8.08 -1.57
CA ILE A 59 6.37 9.02 -2.60
C ILE A 59 7.49 9.87 -1.99
N HIS A 60 8.72 9.64 -2.45
CA HIS A 60 9.91 10.17 -1.81
C HIS A 60 10.22 11.59 -2.30
N ALA A 61 10.37 12.49 -1.33
CA ALA A 61 10.95 13.82 -1.51
C ALA A 61 12.12 13.99 -0.53
N TYR A 62 13.22 14.58 -1.00
CA TYR A 62 14.45 14.70 -0.21
C TYR A 62 14.52 15.99 0.62
N ASP A 63 13.85 17.04 0.15
CA ASP A 63 13.76 18.33 0.82
C ASP A 63 12.48 19.07 0.37
N PHE A 64 12.24 20.27 0.92
CA PHE A 64 11.05 21.07 0.60
C PHE A 64 10.95 21.49 -0.87
N LYS A 65 12.08 21.77 -1.52
CA LYS A 65 12.09 22.18 -2.94
C LYS A 65 11.79 20.98 -3.84
N ASP A 66 12.30 19.82 -3.48
CA ASP A 66 12.02 18.56 -4.16
C ASP A 66 10.57 18.12 -3.92
N LEU A 67 9.99 18.41 -2.75
CA LEU A 67 8.57 18.16 -2.48
C LEU A 67 7.65 19.00 -3.38
N ASP A 68 7.97 20.29 -3.60
CA ASP A 68 7.26 21.12 -4.58
C ASP A 68 7.32 20.50 -5.98
N TRP A 69 8.51 20.01 -6.38
CA TRP A 69 8.65 19.30 -7.66
C TRP A 69 7.77 18.03 -7.70
N VAL A 70 7.73 17.25 -6.62
CA VAL A 70 6.85 16.07 -6.51
C VAL A 70 5.39 16.46 -6.69
N PHE A 71 4.91 17.52 -6.04
CA PHE A 71 3.53 17.99 -6.18
C PHE A 71 3.20 18.41 -7.61
N ASP A 72 4.09 19.17 -8.25
CA ASP A 72 3.85 19.70 -9.59
C ASP A 72 3.99 18.64 -10.69
N ASN A 73 4.79 17.59 -10.46
CA ASN A 73 5.14 16.61 -11.50
C ASN A 73 4.51 15.23 -11.29
N LEU A 74 4.19 14.83 -10.06
CA LEU A 74 3.66 13.51 -9.72
C LEU A 74 2.23 13.56 -9.17
N GLY A 75 1.52 14.67 -9.36
CA GLY A 75 0.09 14.78 -9.03
C GLY A 75 -0.72 13.65 -9.66
N GLY A 76 -1.48 12.92 -8.82
CA GLY A 76 -2.32 11.80 -9.23
C GLY A 76 -1.57 10.47 -9.46
N ILE A 77 -0.26 10.40 -9.20
CA ILE A 77 0.53 9.17 -9.43
C ILE A 77 0.00 7.95 -8.66
N TYR A 78 -0.65 8.16 -7.52
CA TYR A 78 -1.25 7.12 -6.70
C TYR A 78 -2.45 6.44 -7.36
N ASN A 79 -3.07 7.06 -8.36
CA ASN A 79 -4.12 6.43 -9.18
C ASN A 79 -3.53 5.57 -10.30
N GLU A 80 -2.23 5.69 -10.58
CA GLU A 80 -1.55 5.11 -11.75
C GLU A 80 -0.63 3.94 -11.36
N VAL A 81 -0.91 3.31 -10.22
CA VAL A 81 -0.21 2.10 -9.75
C VAL A 81 -1.07 0.88 -10.02
N TYR A 82 -0.49 -0.12 -10.68
CA TYR A 82 -1.18 -1.31 -11.15
C TYR A 82 -0.43 -2.59 -10.77
N LEU A 83 -1.17 -3.61 -10.34
CA LEU A 83 -0.67 -4.97 -10.18
C LEU A 83 -1.19 -5.81 -11.35
N LYS A 84 -0.30 -6.25 -12.22
CA LYS A 84 -0.60 -7.26 -13.21
C LYS A 84 -0.49 -8.64 -12.57
N VAL A 85 -1.52 -9.46 -12.71
CA VAL A 85 -1.56 -10.84 -12.22
C VAL A 85 -2.04 -11.74 -13.34
N GLY A 86 -1.15 -12.57 -13.89
CA GLY A 86 -1.42 -13.33 -15.10
C GLY A 86 -1.84 -12.41 -16.26
N SER A 87 -3.07 -12.53 -16.74
CA SER A 87 -3.62 -11.69 -17.82
C SER A 87 -4.38 -10.45 -17.32
N LYS A 88 -4.66 -10.34 -16.00
CA LYS A 88 -5.38 -9.20 -15.44
C LYS A 88 -4.44 -8.07 -15.11
N LEU A 89 -4.87 -6.83 -15.39
CA LEU A 89 -4.25 -5.61 -14.90
C LEU A 89 -5.19 -4.98 -13.87
N ILE A 90 -4.76 -4.96 -12.61
CA ILE A 90 -5.57 -4.50 -11.48
C ILE A 90 -5.03 -3.14 -11.03
N GLN A 91 -5.89 -2.13 -10.98
CA GLN A 91 -5.52 -0.82 -10.43
C GLN A 91 -5.44 -0.91 -8.89
N GLY A 92 -4.45 -0.24 -8.31
CA GLY A 92 -4.40 0.02 -6.88
C GLY A 92 -5.30 1.20 -6.56
N GLU A 93 -6.43 0.93 -5.92
CA GLU A 93 -7.41 1.97 -5.54
C GLU A 93 -7.00 2.63 -4.22
N PRO A 94 -6.85 3.96 -4.15
CA PRO A 94 -6.57 4.66 -2.89
C PRO A 94 -7.73 4.50 -1.88
N GLU A 95 -7.40 4.14 -0.65
CA GLU A 95 -8.33 4.00 0.48
C GLU A 95 -8.86 5.38 0.91
N GLY A 96 -9.89 5.85 0.20
CA GLY A 96 -10.46 7.18 0.36
C GLY A 96 -11.06 7.72 -0.94
N GLY A 97 -10.62 7.22 -2.10
CA GLY A 97 -11.25 7.42 -3.41
C GLY A 97 -11.45 8.88 -3.84
N ARG A 98 -10.67 9.81 -3.32
CA ARG A 98 -10.80 11.24 -3.60
C ARG A 98 -9.55 11.79 -4.27
N GLU A 99 -9.75 12.56 -5.33
CA GLU A 99 -8.72 13.43 -5.90
C GLU A 99 -8.17 14.35 -4.80
N GLN A 100 -6.86 14.28 -4.60
CA GLN A 100 -6.16 15.22 -3.73
C GLN A 100 -5.76 16.43 -4.58
N GLY A 101 -5.73 17.62 -3.96
CA GLY A 101 -5.29 18.85 -4.63
C GLY A 101 -3.81 18.82 -5.00
N ARG A 102 -3.24 19.99 -5.31
CA ARG A 102 -1.80 20.11 -5.62
C ARG A 102 -0.93 19.43 -4.57
N GLU A 103 -1.20 19.71 -3.30
CA GLU A 103 -0.50 19.10 -2.17
C GLU A 103 -1.24 17.84 -1.74
N PHE A 104 -0.75 16.69 -2.19
CA PHE A 104 -1.28 15.36 -1.86
C PHE A 104 -0.43 14.67 -0.80
N SER A 105 -0.98 13.69 -0.09
CA SER A 105 -0.20 12.91 0.88
C SER A 105 0.89 12.10 0.18
N THR A 106 2.13 12.18 0.64
CA THR A 106 3.22 11.36 0.10
C THR A 106 3.19 9.91 0.58
N VAL A 107 2.24 9.57 1.45
CA VAL A 107 1.91 8.20 1.89
C VAL A 107 0.49 7.89 1.46
N GLN A 108 0.31 6.80 0.71
CA GLN A 108 -0.99 6.40 0.14
C GLN A 108 -1.26 4.93 0.44
N TYR A 109 -2.45 4.63 0.98
CA TYR A 109 -2.91 3.27 1.16
C TYR A 109 -3.68 2.81 -0.07
N LEU A 110 -3.21 1.75 -0.71
CA LEU A 110 -3.75 1.20 -1.95
C LEU A 110 -4.40 -0.16 -1.69
N ILE A 111 -5.50 -0.42 -2.40
CA ILE A 111 -6.22 -1.69 -2.40
C ILE A 111 -6.14 -2.30 -3.79
N PHE A 112 -5.64 -3.53 -3.89
CA PHE A 112 -5.66 -4.30 -5.13
C PHE A 112 -6.62 -5.49 -4.99
N ASP A 113 -7.78 -5.42 -5.64
CA ASP A 113 -8.72 -6.54 -5.70
C ASP A 113 -8.25 -7.55 -6.75
N LEU A 114 -7.82 -8.74 -6.30
CA LEU A 114 -7.33 -9.80 -7.18
C LEU A 114 -8.44 -10.40 -8.04
N GLN A 115 -9.71 -10.16 -7.72
CA GLN A 115 -10.86 -10.63 -8.49
C GLN A 115 -10.80 -12.14 -8.78
N GLY A 116 -10.35 -12.93 -7.81
CA GLY A 116 -10.21 -14.38 -7.92
C GLY A 116 -8.93 -14.89 -8.61
N GLU A 117 -8.09 -14.00 -9.13
CA GLU A 117 -6.85 -14.38 -9.82
C GLU A 117 -5.77 -14.84 -8.83
N LYS A 118 -5.03 -15.90 -9.19
CA LYS A 118 -4.04 -16.57 -8.33
C LYS A 118 -2.76 -16.94 -9.07
N SER A 119 -2.51 -16.37 -10.25
CA SER A 119 -1.24 -16.53 -10.95
C SER A 119 -0.08 -15.97 -10.13
N THR A 120 1.03 -16.70 -10.08
CA THR A 120 2.30 -16.22 -9.50
C THR A 120 3.11 -15.37 -10.49
N ASP A 121 2.64 -15.23 -11.74
CA ASP A 121 3.20 -14.27 -12.69
C ASP A 121 2.64 -12.89 -12.38
N MET A 122 3.37 -12.16 -11.51
CA MET A 122 2.99 -10.84 -11.02
C MET A 122 4.00 -9.76 -11.42
N GLU A 123 3.49 -8.61 -11.83
CA GLU A 123 4.29 -7.41 -12.10
C GLU A 123 3.61 -6.19 -11.47
N LEU A 124 4.39 -5.37 -10.77
CA LEU A 124 3.93 -4.09 -10.26
C LEU A 124 4.36 -3.00 -11.24
N GLN A 125 3.41 -2.17 -11.65
CA GLN A 125 3.56 -1.19 -12.72
C GLN A 125 3.12 0.19 -12.21
N VAL A 126 3.88 1.21 -12.56
CA VAL A 126 3.48 2.62 -12.42
C VAL A 126 3.40 3.19 -13.82
N LEU A 127 2.23 3.70 -14.21
CA LEU A 127 1.92 4.10 -15.59
C LEU A 127 1.60 5.60 -15.71
N HIS A 128 2.14 6.40 -14.81
CA HIS A 128 1.92 7.84 -14.78
C HIS A 128 2.63 8.55 -15.96
N LYS A 129 2.02 9.63 -16.49
CA LYS A 129 2.54 10.38 -17.65
C LYS A 129 3.99 10.86 -17.48
N ASN A 130 4.37 11.23 -16.25
CA ASN A 130 5.70 11.75 -15.91
C ASN A 130 6.58 10.71 -15.20
N TYR A 131 6.08 9.50 -14.97
CA TYR A 131 6.81 8.46 -14.24
C TYR A 131 6.32 7.07 -14.60
N LYS A 132 7.15 6.29 -15.28
CA LYS A 132 6.84 4.92 -15.69
C LYS A 132 7.86 3.95 -15.13
N TYR A 133 7.39 2.91 -14.46
CA TYR A 133 8.24 1.88 -13.91
C TYR A 133 7.53 0.53 -13.91
N THR A 134 8.27 -0.56 -14.07
CA THR A 134 7.72 -1.91 -13.98
C THR A 134 8.74 -2.80 -13.30
N VAL A 135 8.27 -3.59 -12.34
CA VAL A 135 9.09 -4.59 -11.65
C VAL A 135 8.33 -5.90 -11.60
N LYS A 136 9.03 -6.99 -11.93
CA LYS A 136 8.51 -8.34 -11.74
C LYS A 136 8.65 -8.73 -10.27
N LEU A 137 7.58 -9.26 -9.69
CA LEU A 137 7.67 -9.83 -8.35
C LEU A 137 8.32 -11.21 -8.44
N ASP A 138 9.17 -11.53 -7.47
CA ASP A 138 9.67 -12.89 -7.37
C ASP A 138 8.53 -13.84 -6.99
N LYS A 139 8.69 -15.10 -7.36
CA LYS A 139 7.66 -16.11 -7.18
C LYS A 139 7.27 -16.30 -5.72
N LYS A 140 8.23 -16.20 -4.79
CA LYS A 140 7.99 -16.43 -3.36
C LYS A 140 7.09 -15.32 -2.80
N LEU A 141 7.40 -14.07 -3.12
CA LEU A 141 6.55 -12.94 -2.77
C LEU A 141 5.15 -13.08 -3.38
N ALA A 142 5.04 -13.45 -4.66
CA ALA A 142 3.73 -13.64 -5.30
C ALA A 142 2.88 -14.73 -4.59
N GLU A 143 3.50 -15.85 -4.20
CA GLU A 143 2.83 -16.90 -3.41
C GLU A 143 2.36 -16.39 -2.05
N ASP A 144 3.20 -15.61 -1.35
CA ASP A 144 2.86 -15.03 -0.05
C ASP A 144 1.70 -14.03 -0.16
N LEU A 145 1.70 -13.17 -1.19
CA LEU A 145 0.59 -12.24 -1.45
C LEU A 145 -0.72 -12.98 -1.74
N ILE A 146 -0.70 -14.03 -2.58
CA ILE A 146 -1.91 -14.82 -2.84
C ILE A 146 -2.41 -15.45 -1.54
N LYS A 147 -1.51 -15.99 -0.72
CA LYS A 147 -1.88 -16.55 0.58
C LYS A 147 -2.54 -15.49 1.46
N ASP A 148 -1.89 -14.35 1.64
CA ASP A 148 -2.36 -13.27 2.52
C ASP A 148 -3.70 -12.69 2.06
N ALA A 149 -3.92 -12.54 0.74
CA ALA A 149 -5.19 -12.06 0.19
C ALA A 149 -6.38 -12.98 0.50
N TYR A 150 -6.14 -14.29 0.59
CA TYR A 150 -7.18 -15.32 0.76
C TYR A 150 -7.17 -16.01 2.11
N GLU A 151 -6.29 -15.60 3.03
CA GLU A 151 -6.32 -16.06 4.42
C GLU A 151 -7.63 -15.58 5.08
N VAL A 152 -8.16 -16.40 6.00
CA VAL A 152 -9.42 -16.07 6.69
C VAL A 152 -9.21 -14.78 7.47
N CYS A 153 -10.05 -13.79 7.17
CA CYS A 153 -10.01 -12.52 7.87
C CYS A 153 -10.49 -12.75 9.31
N GLU A 154 -9.60 -12.58 10.27
CA GLU A 154 -10.00 -12.42 11.66
C GLU A 154 -10.75 -11.09 11.75
N GLN A 155 -12.08 -11.15 11.75
CA GLN A 155 -12.87 -10.01 12.15
C GLN A 155 -12.42 -9.66 13.56
N VAL A 156 -11.78 -8.49 13.72
CA VAL A 156 -11.56 -7.90 15.04
C VAL A 156 -12.96 -7.57 15.56
N ILE A 157 -13.55 -8.53 16.28
CA ILE A 157 -14.81 -8.37 16.98
C ILE A 157 -14.59 -7.23 17.98
N GLY A 158 -15.31 -6.12 17.78
CA GLY A 158 -15.32 -4.97 18.68
C GLY A 158 -15.89 -5.29 20.06
#